data_AF-A0A944GF66-F1
#
_entry.id   AF-A0A944GF66-F1
#
_cell.length_a   1.000
_cell.length_b   1.000
_cell.length_c   1.000
_cell.angle_alpha   90.00
_cell.angle_beta   90.00
_cell.angle_gamma   90.00
#
_symmetry.space_group_name_H-M   'P 1'
#
loop_
_entity.id
_entity.type
_entity.pdbx_description
1 polymer ?
#
loop_
_entity_poly.entity_id
_entity_poly.type
_entity_poly.pdbx_seq_one_letter_code
_entity_poly.pdbx_strand_id
1 'polypeptide(L)'
;MSYINIVIYVLLGISVLIGFIRGFKMKRIYTFLFLVAGFCGYMVGLPLARGLMDTALGSSLLQNAYLSILPESPLMASAYDSTLVKDALTEVGIPNFFQGIFSGKIVDGTSSMSNAIASSFANVTITYACVLLILFIVFFVLRFALKPFWDGLFGEEGKSFLGRVFGIVIQAAKTTFSVLVLLAVLSLINEFLVKASITGLNDFLMNDLALDNPEAFSIGKFFYNTSSALLTWISTL
;
A
#
# COMPACT_ATOMS: atom_id res chain seq x y z
N MET A 1 21.25 -5.12 -20.09
CA MET A 1 20.28 -5.64 -19.10
C MET A 1 20.72 -5.14 -17.73
N SER A 2 19.83 -4.50 -16.99
CA SER A 2 20.07 -4.00 -15.63
C SER A 2 20.53 -5.11 -14.68
N TYR A 3 21.51 -4.81 -13.82
CA TYR A 3 21.98 -5.73 -12.79
C TYR A 3 20.88 -6.00 -11.75
N ILE A 4 20.12 -4.98 -11.35
CA ILE A 4 19.01 -5.12 -10.40
C ILE A 4 17.92 -6.02 -10.97
N ASN A 5 17.61 -5.91 -12.27
CA ASN A 5 16.64 -6.80 -12.92
C ASN A 5 17.06 -8.27 -12.84
N ILE A 6 18.34 -8.56 -13.10
CA ILE A 6 18.88 -9.91 -13.02
C ILE A 6 18.75 -10.46 -11.60
N VAL A 7 19.11 -9.67 -10.58
CA VAL A 7 19.00 -10.08 -9.17
C VAL A 7 17.54 -10.39 -8.80
N ILE A 8 16.59 -9.55 -9.22
CA ILE A 8 15.16 -9.77 -8.96
C ILE A 8 14.69 -11.05 -9.63
N TYR A 9 15.06 -11.29 -10.90
CA TYR A 9 14.69 -12.53 -11.59
C TYR A 9 15.23 -13.78 -10.90
N VAL A 10 16.49 -13.75 -10.44
CA VAL A 10 17.10 -14.87 -9.69
C VAL A 10 16.38 -15.11 -8.37
N LEU A 11 16.09 -14.05 -7.60
CA LEU A 11 15.35 -14.17 -6.33
C LEU A 11 13.95 -14.74 -6.53
N LEU A 12 13.22 -14.28 -7.55
CA LEU A 12 11.91 -14.80 -7.90
C LEU A 12 11.98 -16.25 -8.38
N GLY A 13 12.97 -16.61 -9.21
CA GLY A 13 13.19 -17.98 -9.68
C GLY A 13 13.47 -18.95 -8.52
N ILE A 14 14.37 -18.58 -7.61
CA ILE A 14 14.65 -19.37 -6.39
C ILE A 14 13.39 -19.47 -5.51
N SER A 15 12.63 -18.39 -5.40
CA SER A 15 11.39 -18.35 -4.63
C SER A 15 10.36 -19.35 -5.14
N VAL A 16 10.17 -19.45 -6.47
CA VAL A 16 9.31 -20.44 -7.10
C VAL A 16 9.77 -21.87 -6.77
N LEU A 17 11.07 -22.16 -6.91
CA LEU A 17 11.63 -23.48 -6.61
C LEU A 17 11.44 -23.86 -5.13
N ILE A 18 11.73 -22.94 -4.21
CA ILE A 18 11.55 -23.15 -2.76
C ILE A 18 10.07 -23.37 -2.44
N GLY A 19 9.18 -22.57 -3.03
CA GLY A 19 7.74 -22.67 -2.84
C GLY A 19 7.19 -24.02 -3.31
N PHE A 20 7.65 -24.48 -4.48
CA PHE A 20 7.25 -25.76 -5.05
C PHE A 20 7.77 -26.96 -4.24
N ILE A 21 9.05 -26.95 -3.84
CA ILE A 21 9.67 -28.05 -3.09
C ILE A 21 9.09 -28.16 -1.66
N ARG A 22 8.91 -27.01 -0.98
CA ARG A 22 8.44 -27.00 0.41
C ARG A 22 6.93 -27.24 0.53
N GLY A 23 6.17 -26.97 -0.52
CA GLY A 23 4.71 -27.08 -0.53
C GLY A 23 4.02 -26.17 0.49
N PHE A 24 2.71 -26.34 0.61
CA PHE A 24 1.85 -25.52 1.47
C PHE A 24 1.52 -26.22 2.78
N LYS A 25 2.22 -25.88 3.85
CA LYS A 25 1.88 -26.39 5.19
C LYS A 25 0.56 -25.80 5.68
N MET A 26 -0.33 -26.61 6.24
CA MET A 26 -1.62 -26.20 6.84
C MET A 26 -1.53 -24.96 7.75
N LYS A 27 -0.43 -24.78 8.49
CA LYS A 27 -0.18 -23.57 9.32
C LYS A 27 -0.19 -22.25 8.51
N ARG A 28 0.00 -22.29 7.19
CA ARG A 28 0.05 -21.13 6.29
C ARG A 28 -1.31 -20.79 5.67
N ILE A 29 -2.37 -21.53 5.98
CA ILE A 29 -3.69 -21.31 5.40
C ILE A 29 -4.31 -19.98 5.78
N TYR A 30 -4.13 -19.57 7.04
CA TYR A 30 -4.59 -18.27 7.49
C TYR A 30 -3.85 -17.11 6.80
N THR A 31 -2.56 -17.27 6.52
CA THR A 31 -1.79 -16.28 5.75
C THR A 31 -2.31 -16.17 4.32
N PHE A 32 -2.60 -17.30 3.67
CA PHE A 32 -3.16 -17.30 2.32
C PHE A 32 -4.56 -16.66 2.29
N LEU A 33 -5.46 -17.08 3.18
CA LEU A 33 -6.79 -16.50 3.31
C LEU A 33 -6.72 -14.99 3.54
N PHE A 34 -5.81 -14.55 4.39
CA PHE A 34 -5.60 -13.13 4.67
C PHE A 34 -5.08 -12.37 3.44
N LEU A 35 -4.17 -12.95 2.65
CA LEU A 35 -3.67 -12.33 1.40
C LEU A 35 -4.79 -12.18 0.37
N VAL A 36 -5.57 -13.23 0.14
CA VAL A 36 -6.70 -13.19 -0.80
C VAL A 36 -7.76 -12.20 -0.32
N ALA A 37 -8.11 -12.26 0.96
CA ALA A 37 -9.07 -11.33 1.56
C ALA A 37 -8.58 -9.88 1.51
N GLY A 38 -7.29 -9.63 1.73
CA GLY A 38 -6.69 -8.31 1.60
C GLY A 38 -6.73 -7.79 0.16
N PHE A 39 -6.42 -8.65 -0.82
CA PHE A 39 -6.50 -8.29 -2.23
C PHE A 39 -7.94 -7.96 -2.65
N CYS A 40 -8.90 -8.81 -2.32
CA CYS A 40 -10.32 -8.57 -2.58
C CYS A 40 -10.83 -7.33 -1.82
N GLY A 41 -10.40 -7.16 -0.57
CA GLY A 41 -10.70 -6.00 0.27
C GLY A 41 -10.25 -4.70 -0.37
N TYR A 42 -9.04 -4.67 -0.92
CA TYR A 42 -8.54 -3.50 -1.66
C TYR A 42 -9.32 -3.26 -2.96
N MET A 43 -9.50 -4.31 -3.78
CA MET A 43 -10.15 -4.21 -5.10
C MET A 43 -11.62 -3.79 -5.04
N VAL A 44 -12.37 -4.28 -4.05
CA VAL A 44 -13.80 -3.99 -3.90
C VAL A 44 -14.03 -2.86 -2.89
N GLY A 45 -13.25 -2.80 -1.82
CA GLY A 45 -13.37 -1.80 -0.77
C GLY A 45 -13.06 -0.38 -1.25
N LEU A 46 -12.12 -0.20 -2.19
CA LEU A 46 -11.82 1.13 -2.76
C LEU A 46 -12.99 1.71 -3.58
N PRO A 47 -13.55 1.00 -4.58
CA PRO A 47 -14.75 1.47 -5.28
C PRO A 47 -15.93 1.70 -4.32
N LEU A 48 -16.13 0.82 -3.34
CA LEU A 48 -17.18 0.95 -2.35
C LEU A 48 -16.99 2.22 -1.50
N ALA A 49 -15.77 2.49 -1.04
CA ALA A 49 -15.44 3.70 -0.29
C ALA A 49 -15.70 4.97 -1.09
N ARG A 50 -15.33 4.98 -2.37
CA ARG A 50 -15.63 6.10 -3.28
C ARG A 50 -17.13 6.32 -3.41
N GLY A 51 -17.90 5.26 -3.65
CA GLY A 51 -19.35 5.36 -3.72
C GLY A 51 -20.00 5.83 -2.42
N LEU A 52 -19.44 5.45 -1.25
CA LEU A 52 -19.95 5.90 0.05
C LEU A 52 -19.57 7.35 0.38
N MET A 53 -18.43 7.85 -0.12
CA MET A 53 -18.07 9.27 0.02
C MET A 53 -19.06 10.21 -0.68
N ASP A 54 -19.66 9.76 -1.78
CA ASP A 54 -20.70 10.51 -2.49
C ASP A 54 -22.07 10.49 -1.76
N THR A 55 -22.19 9.71 -0.68
CA THR A 55 -23.42 9.65 0.14
C THR A 55 -23.33 10.53 1.38
N ALA A 56 -24.48 10.79 2.01
CA ALA A 56 -24.57 11.56 3.25
C ALA A 56 -23.71 11.01 4.41
N LEU A 57 -23.38 9.71 4.41
CA LEU A 57 -22.53 9.10 5.44
C LEU A 57 -21.10 9.66 5.41
N GLY A 58 -20.54 9.91 4.22
CA GLY A 58 -19.18 10.43 4.06
C GLY A 58 -19.10 11.95 4.06
N SER A 59 -19.89 12.60 3.21
CA SER A 59 -19.81 14.05 3.01
C SER A 59 -20.42 14.88 4.13
N SER A 60 -21.34 14.32 4.93
CA SER A 60 -22.03 15.10 5.97
C SER A 60 -21.79 14.57 7.39
N LEU A 61 -21.90 13.27 7.65
CA LEU A 61 -21.77 12.76 9.02
C LEU A 61 -20.32 12.76 9.51
N LEU A 62 -19.43 12.08 8.80
CA LEU A 62 -18.03 11.97 9.22
C LEU A 62 -17.28 13.29 9.05
N GLN A 63 -17.53 14.02 7.95
CA GLN A 63 -16.94 15.35 7.76
C GLN A 63 -17.34 16.31 8.89
N ASN A 64 -18.62 16.39 9.27
CA ASN A 64 -19.04 17.24 10.39
C ASN A 64 -18.48 16.77 11.74
N ALA A 65 -18.36 15.47 11.95
CA ALA A 65 -17.72 14.94 13.16
C ALA A 65 -16.24 15.37 13.24
N TYR A 66 -15.48 15.28 12.15
CA TYR A 66 -14.09 15.74 12.13
C TYR A 66 -13.99 17.27 12.27
N LEU A 67 -14.87 18.04 11.62
CA LEU A 67 -14.92 19.49 11.77
C LEU A 67 -15.07 19.92 13.23
N SER A 68 -15.88 19.22 14.02
CA SER A 68 -16.09 19.54 15.44
C SER A 68 -14.88 19.31 16.34
N ILE A 69 -13.84 18.62 15.85
CA ILE A 69 -12.65 18.23 16.62
C ILE A 69 -11.41 19.00 16.12
N LEU A 70 -11.48 19.64 14.95
CA LEU A 70 -10.38 20.42 14.40
C LEU A 70 -10.12 21.68 15.24
N PRO A 71 -8.85 22.12 15.37
CA PRO A 71 -8.53 23.34 16.09
C PRO A 71 -9.10 24.56 15.38
N GLU A 72 -9.62 25.51 16.16
CA GLU A 72 -10.00 26.83 15.64
C GLU A 72 -8.73 27.67 15.47
N SER A 73 -8.26 27.81 14.24
CA SER A 73 -7.09 28.61 13.90
C SER A 73 -7.31 29.52 12.68
N PRO A 74 -6.52 30.60 12.53
CA PRO A 74 -6.59 31.45 11.33
C PRO A 74 -6.34 30.67 10.03
N LEU A 75 -5.47 29.65 10.08
CA LEU A 75 -5.18 28.78 8.94
C LEU A 75 -6.36 27.84 8.64
N MET A 76 -7.02 27.29 9.65
CA MET A 76 -8.21 26.44 9.47
C MET A 76 -9.42 27.22 8.95
N ALA A 77 -9.52 28.50 9.31
CA ALA A 77 -10.56 29.41 8.83
C ALA A 77 -10.27 30.01 7.44
N SER A 78 -9.04 29.88 6.92
CA SER A 78 -8.68 30.44 5.61
C SER A 78 -9.38 29.71 4.47
N ALA A 79 -9.45 30.36 3.32
CA ALA A 79 -9.80 29.68 2.07
C ALA A 79 -8.82 28.52 1.83
N TYR A 80 -9.30 27.46 1.18
CA TYR A 80 -8.47 26.32 0.83
C TYR A 80 -7.31 26.74 -0.09
N ASP A 81 -6.09 26.39 0.31
CA ASP A 81 -4.89 26.51 -0.51
C ASP A 81 -4.10 25.19 -0.46
N SER A 82 -3.98 24.55 -1.61
CA SER A 82 -3.26 23.27 -1.77
C SER A 82 -1.81 23.32 -1.26
N THR A 83 -1.17 24.49 -1.24
CA THR A 83 0.22 24.66 -0.77
C THR A 83 0.34 24.66 0.75
N LEU A 84 -0.73 25.01 1.46
CA LEU A 84 -0.77 25.14 2.92
C LEU A 84 -1.36 23.91 3.63
N VAL A 85 -1.78 22.89 2.88
CA VAL A 85 -2.40 21.67 3.44
C VAL A 85 -1.49 20.96 4.44
N LYS A 86 -0.18 20.92 4.20
CA LYS A 86 0.78 20.28 5.12
C LYS A 86 0.92 21.04 6.43
N ASP A 87 0.94 22.38 6.36
CA ASP A 87 1.00 23.23 7.55
C ASP A 87 -0.28 23.06 8.38
N ALA A 88 -1.43 23.00 7.71
CA ALA A 88 -2.71 22.70 8.35
C ALA A 88 -2.72 21.31 9.02
N LEU A 89 -2.19 20.27 8.37
CA LEU A 89 -2.08 18.94 8.98
C LEU A 89 -1.13 18.91 10.18
N THR A 90 -0.06 19.71 10.15
CA THR A 90 0.88 19.87 11.27
C THR A 90 0.17 20.49 12.48
N GLU A 91 -0.70 21.48 12.24
CA GLU A 91 -1.49 22.13 13.29
C GLU A 91 -2.50 21.19 13.96
N VAL A 92 -3.05 20.22 13.21
CA VAL A 92 -3.90 19.14 13.75
C VAL A 92 -3.08 18.09 14.53
N GLY A 93 -1.75 18.22 14.56
CA GLY A 93 -0.86 17.30 15.26
C GLY A 93 -0.57 16.02 14.47
N ILE A 94 -0.80 16.01 13.15
CA ILE A 94 -0.42 14.89 12.29
C ILE A 94 1.09 14.94 12.04
N PRO A 95 1.86 13.92 12.47
CA PRO A 95 3.28 13.87 12.17
C PRO A 95 3.52 13.94 10.68
N ASN A 96 4.55 14.67 10.24
CA ASN A 96 4.88 14.88 8.82
C ASN A 96 4.90 13.56 8.01
N PHE A 97 5.33 12.48 8.65
CA PHE A 97 5.33 11.12 8.12
C PHE A 97 3.95 10.64 7.59
N PHE A 98 2.86 11.05 8.22
CA PHE A 98 1.49 10.63 7.87
C PHE A 98 0.74 11.66 7.02
N GLN A 99 1.32 12.82 6.75
CA GLN A 99 0.60 13.89 6.06
C GLN A 99 0.27 13.55 4.61
N GLY A 100 1.11 12.74 3.95
CA GLY A 100 0.87 12.24 2.59
C GLY A 100 -0.39 11.37 2.46
N ILE A 101 -0.80 10.71 3.55
CA ILE A 101 -2.05 9.91 3.59
C ILE A 101 -3.27 10.82 3.39
N PHE A 102 -3.25 11.98 4.04
CA PHE A 102 -4.39 12.87 4.12
C PHE A 102 -4.38 13.92 2.99
N SER A 103 -3.21 14.48 2.65
CA SER A 103 -3.14 15.53 1.63
C SER A 103 -3.66 15.09 0.25
N GLY A 104 -3.42 13.83 -0.14
CA GLY A 104 -3.89 13.25 -1.41
C GLY A 104 -5.34 12.76 -1.40
N LYS A 105 -6.10 12.99 -0.33
CA LYS A 105 -7.46 12.46 -0.13
C LYS A 105 -8.52 13.52 0.12
N ILE A 106 -8.19 14.79 -0.08
CA ILE A 106 -9.14 15.90 -0.01
C ILE A 106 -10.21 15.72 -1.10
N VAL A 107 -11.48 15.78 -0.71
CA VAL A 107 -12.63 15.64 -1.62
C VAL A 107 -13.38 16.95 -1.78
N ASP A 108 -13.43 17.77 -0.73
CA ASP A 108 -14.03 19.11 -0.77
C ASP A 108 -12.98 20.19 -0.47
N GLY A 109 -12.41 20.76 -1.53
CA GLY A 109 -11.49 21.89 -1.46
C GLY A 109 -12.11 23.24 -1.83
N THR A 110 -13.45 23.34 -1.84
CA THR A 110 -14.14 24.53 -2.40
C THR A 110 -14.42 25.63 -1.39
N SER A 111 -14.25 25.33 -0.09
CA SER A 111 -14.66 26.18 1.01
C SER A 111 -13.46 26.57 1.89
N SER A 112 -13.42 26.13 3.14
CA SER A 112 -12.34 26.43 4.09
C SER A 112 -11.28 25.33 4.14
N MET A 113 -10.10 25.67 4.64
CA MET A 113 -9.06 24.69 4.97
C MET A 113 -9.59 23.62 5.94
N SER A 114 -10.39 23.99 6.94
CA SER A 114 -11.01 23.04 7.87
C SER A 114 -11.90 22.02 7.17
N ASN A 115 -12.71 22.43 6.19
CA ASN A 115 -13.55 21.53 5.40
C ASN A 115 -12.71 20.59 4.53
N ALA A 116 -11.64 21.11 3.93
CA ALA A 116 -10.72 20.30 3.13
C ALA A 116 -10.04 19.22 3.97
N ILE A 117 -9.52 19.58 5.14
CA ILE A 117 -8.87 18.66 6.06
C ILE A 117 -9.88 17.64 6.61
N ALA A 118 -11.07 18.07 7.06
CA ALA A 118 -12.10 17.18 7.55
C ALA A 118 -12.60 16.19 6.49
N SER A 119 -12.78 16.65 5.24
CA SER A 119 -13.17 15.78 4.11
C SER A 119 -12.11 14.72 3.83
N SER A 120 -10.83 15.07 3.98
CA SER A 120 -9.72 14.12 3.84
C SER A 120 -9.75 13.06 4.93
N PHE A 121 -9.90 13.43 6.20
CA PHE A 121 -10.02 12.47 7.30
C PHE A 121 -11.22 11.54 7.11
N ALA A 122 -12.37 12.08 6.69
CA ALA A 122 -13.55 11.28 6.39
C ALA A 122 -13.27 10.26 5.26
N ASN A 123 -12.62 10.69 4.18
CA ASN A 123 -12.26 9.82 3.05
C ASN A 123 -11.30 8.70 3.46
N VAL A 124 -10.25 9.03 4.21
CA VAL A 124 -9.28 8.06 4.72
C VAL A 124 -9.97 7.04 5.62
N THR A 125 -10.78 7.50 6.57
CA THR A 125 -11.51 6.63 7.49
C THR A 125 -12.48 5.70 6.76
N ILE A 126 -13.29 6.21 5.83
CA ILE A 126 -14.21 5.38 5.03
C ILE A 126 -13.43 4.38 4.18
N THR A 127 -12.33 4.80 3.56
CA THR A 127 -11.49 3.91 2.75
C THR A 127 -10.99 2.73 3.58
N TYR A 128 -10.39 2.99 4.75
CA TYR A 128 -9.91 1.92 5.62
C TYR A 128 -11.06 1.06 6.17
N ALA A 129 -12.17 1.67 6.57
CA ALA A 129 -13.34 0.95 7.07
C ALA A 129 -13.91 -0.02 6.02
N CYS A 130 -14.06 0.43 4.76
CA CYS A 130 -14.57 -0.41 3.66
C CYS A 130 -13.60 -1.53 3.30
N VAL A 131 -12.31 -1.23 3.20
CA VAL A 131 -11.28 -2.25 2.91
C VAL A 131 -11.24 -3.30 4.01
N LEU A 132 -11.27 -2.90 5.29
CA LEU A 132 -11.28 -3.82 6.42
C LEU A 132 -12.57 -4.63 6.48
N LEU A 133 -13.73 -4.01 6.25
CA LEU A 133 -15.03 -4.67 6.25
C LEU A 133 -15.08 -5.78 5.20
N ILE A 134 -14.70 -5.48 3.95
CA ILE A 134 -14.65 -6.48 2.88
C ILE A 134 -13.59 -7.54 3.17
N LEU A 135 -12.42 -7.16 3.69
CA LEU A 135 -11.39 -8.11 4.11
C LEU A 135 -11.96 -9.11 5.10
N PHE A 136 -12.62 -8.66 6.16
CA PHE A 136 -13.20 -9.57 7.16
C PHE A 136 -14.29 -10.45 6.54
N ILE A 137 -15.20 -9.89 5.74
CA ILE A 137 -16.25 -10.66 5.06
C ILE A 137 -15.64 -11.77 4.19
N VAL A 138 -14.71 -11.42 3.30
CA VAL A 138 -14.06 -12.39 2.40
C VAL A 138 -13.27 -13.41 3.20
N PHE A 139 -12.55 -12.99 4.25
CA PHE A 139 -11.78 -13.89 5.10
C PHE A 139 -12.69 -14.92 5.78
N PHE A 140 -13.81 -14.49 6.37
CA PHE A 140 -14.74 -15.41 7.02
C PHE A 140 -15.44 -16.32 6.02
N VAL A 141 -15.92 -15.78 4.89
CA VAL A 141 -16.54 -16.58 3.82
C VAL A 141 -15.58 -17.65 3.31
N LEU A 142 -14.36 -17.27 2.94
CA LEU A 142 -13.36 -18.23 2.47
C LEU A 142 -12.98 -19.24 3.55
N ARG A 143 -12.84 -18.79 4.81
CA ARG A 143 -12.56 -19.69 5.94
C ARG A 143 -13.65 -20.75 6.07
N PHE A 144 -14.92 -20.37 6.10
CA PHE A 144 -16.01 -21.32 6.29
C PHE A 144 -16.23 -22.20 5.06
N ALA A 145 -16.11 -21.64 3.85
CA ALA A 145 -16.30 -22.39 2.61
C ALA A 145 -15.18 -23.42 2.36
N LEU A 146 -13.92 -23.08 2.69
CA LEU A 146 -12.79 -23.96 2.42
C LEU A 146 -12.50 -24.95 3.54
N LYS A 147 -12.93 -24.67 4.79
CA LYS A 147 -12.74 -25.55 5.96
C LYS A 147 -13.03 -27.03 5.69
N PRO A 148 -14.16 -27.44 5.08
CA PRO A 148 -14.45 -28.86 4.85
C PRO A 148 -13.52 -29.53 3.82
N PHE A 149 -12.83 -28.75 2.99
CA PHE A 149 -11.98 -29.26 1.92
C PHE A 149 -10.49 -29.20 2.25
N TRP A 150 -10.08 -28.68 3.42
CA TRP A 150 -8.67 -28.44 3.74
C TRP A 150 -7.83 -29.71 3.72
N ASP A 151 -8.30 -30.80 4.32
CA ASP A 151 -7.54 -32.05 4.43
C ASP A 151 -7.41 -32.76 3.07
N GLY A 152 -8.37 -32.55 2.15
CA GLY A 152 -8.37 -33.15 0.81
C GLY A 152 -7.69 -32.29 -0.28
N LEU A 153 -7.88 -30.96 -0.27
CA LEU A 153 -7.39 -30.06 -1.33
C LEU A 153 -5.86 -29.95 -1.37
N PHE A 154 -5.23 -29.98 -0.20
CA PHE A 154 -3.79 -29.76 -0.08
C PHE A 154 -3.00 -31.07 0.06
N GLY A 155 -3.68 -32.20 0.30
CA GLY A 155 -3.07 -33.51 0.52
C GLY A 155 -2.21 -33.55 1.79
N GLU A 156 -1.69 -34.74 2.11
CA GLU A 156 -0.81 -34.91 3.26
C GLU A 156 0.38 -33.95 3.20
N GLU A 157 0.53 -33.15 4.25
CA GLU A 157 1.56 -32.11 4.40
C GLU A 157 1.62 -31.00 3.33
N GLY A 158 0.61 -30.87 2.45
CA GLY A 158 0.64 -29.85 1.41
C GLY A 158 1.49 -30.18 0.20
N LYS A 159 1.84 -31.47 0.00
CA LYS A 159 2.68 -31.93 -1.12
C LYS A 159 1.91 -32.29 -2.39
N SER A 160 0.57 -32.20 -2.36
CA SER A 160 -0.26 -32.29 -3.57
C SER A 160 0.12 -31.22 -4.60
N PHE A 161 -0.25 -31.43 -5.86
CA PHE A 161 0.00 -30.44 -6.92
C PHE A 161 -0.52 -29.06 -6.54
N LEU A 162 -1.75 -28.98 -6.04
CA LEU A 162 -2.34 -27.74 -5.52
C LEU A 162 -1.51 -27.16 -4.38
N GLY A 163 -1.14 -27.97 -3.37
CA GLY A 163 -0.30 -27.53 -2.27
C GLY A 163 1.07 -26.97 -2.71
N ARG A 164 1.66 -27.50 -3.78
CA ARG A 164 2.90 -26.95 -4.37
C ARG A 164 2.66 -25.62 -5.09
N VAL A 165 1.57 -25.50 -5.84
CA VAL A 165 1.17 -24.23 -6.50
C VAL A 165 0.92 -23.15 -5.44
N PHE A 166 0.21 -23.46 -4.37
CA PHE A 166 -0.01 -22.52 -3.26
C PHE A 166 1.29 -22.19 -2.49
N GLY A 167 2.20 -23.17 -2.39
CA GLY A 167 3.55 -22.95 -1.88
C GLY A 167 4.32 -21.92 -2.69
N ILE A 168 4.24 -21.99 -4.03
CA ILE A 168 4.82 -20.99 -4.94
C ILE A 168 4.24 -19.61 -4.67
N VAL A 169 2.91 -19.48 -4.65
CA VAL A 169 2.24 -18.17 -4.49
C VAL A 169 2.67 -17.47 -3.21
N ILE A 170 2.72 -18.17 -2.08
CA ILE A 170 3.10 -17.57 -0.80
C ILE A 170 4.57 -17.22 -0.75
N GLN A 171 5.43 -18.09 -1.29
CA GLN A 171 6.87 -17.84 -1.30
C GLN A 171 7.19 -16.66 -2.23
N ALA A 172 6.56 -16.60 -3.40
CA ALA A 172 6.65 -15.49 -4.34
C ALA A 172 6.14 -14.19 -3.71
N ALA A 173 4.99 -14.20 -3.05
CA ALA A 173 4.46 -13.01 -2.35
C ALA A 173 5.41 -12.52 -1.24
N LYS A 174 6.00 -13.43 -0.46
CA LYS A 174 6.99 -13.08 0.57
C LYS A 174 8.26 -12.48 -0.05
N THR A 175 8.80 -13.10 -1.09
CA THR A 175 10.00 -12.59 -1.77
C THR A 175 9.72 -11.24 -2.42
N THR A 176 8.57 -11.08 -3.06
CA THR A 176 8.09 -9.80 -3.64
C THR A 176 8.05 -8.71 -2.57
N PHE A 177 7.46 -9.02 -1.40
CA PHE A 177 7.44 -8.09 -0.27
C PHE A 177 8.85 -7.76 0.25
N SER A 178 9.73 -8.76 0.37
CA SER A 178 11.13 -8.52 0.78
C SER A 178 11.90 -7.66 -0.22
N VAL A 179 11.70 -7.87 -1.53
CA VAL A 179 12.30 -7.04 -2.59
C VAL A 179 11.79 -5.60 -2.50
N LEU A 180 10.48 -5.41 -2.27
CA LEU A 180 9.91 -4.08 -2.06
C LEU A 180 10.54 -3.37 -0.85
N VAL A 181 10.67 -4.06 0.27
CA VAL A 181 11.31 -3.51 1.49
C VAL A 181 12.78 -3.17 1.24
N LEU A 182 13.53 -4.05 0.56
CA LEU A 182 14.94 -3.79 0.24
C LEU A 182 15.11 -2.57 -0.66
N LEU A 183 14.29 -2.44 -1.70
CA LEU A 183 14.32 -1.28 -2.59
C LEU A 183 13.81 -0.01 -1.92
N ALA A 184 12.89 -0.12 -0.96
CA ALA A 184 12.50 1.01 -0.13
C ALA A 184 13.69 1.48 0.73
N VAL A 185 14.37 0.58 1.43
CA VAL A 185 15.59 0.93 2.19
C VAL A 185 16.66 1.56 1.27
N LEU A 186 16.85 1.01 0.06
CA LEU A 186 17.78 1.56 -0.92
C LEU A 186 17.40 2.98 -1.37
N SER A 187 16.11 3.23 -1.62
CA SER A 187 15.58 4.57 -1.96
C SER A 187 15.80 5.56 -0.81
N LEU A 188 15.56 5.16 0.44
CA LEU A 188 15.83 6.01 1.61
C LEU A 188 17.32 6.36 1.74
N ILE A 189 18.20 5.36 1.61
CA ILE A 189 19.66 5.59 1.61
C ILE A 189 20.04 6.55 0.49
N ASN A 190 19.48 6.39 -0.71
CA ASN A 190 19.73 7.29 -1.83
C ASN A 190 19.29 8.73 -1.50
N GLU A 191 18.10 8.93 -0.95
CA GLU A 191 17.63 10.26 -0.53
C GLU A 191 18.56 10.90 0.51
N PHE A 192 19.04 10.15 1.50
CA PHE A 192 20.00 10.66 2.49
C PHE A 192 21.34 11.04 1.87
N LEU A 193 21.86 10.23 0.95
CA LEU A 193 23.13 10.50 0.27
C LEU A 193 23.05 11.72 -0.66
N VAL A 194 21.94 11.86 -1.40
CA VAL A 194 21.70 13.04 -2.24
C VAL A 194 21.61 14.31 -1.39
N LYS A 195 20.96 14.26 -0.22
CA LYS A 195 20.95 15.40 0.74
C LYS A 195 22.35 15.76 1.26
N ALA A 196 23.26 14.79 1.30
CA ALA A 196 24.67 14.98 1.65
C ALA A 196 25.56 15.30 0.42
N SER A 197 24.97 15.60 -0.74
CA SER A 197 25.65 15.91 -2.01
C SER A 197 26.48 14.74 -2.60
N ILE A 198 26.15 13.49 -2.24
CA ILE A 198 26.78 12.28 -2.79
C ILE A 198 25.84 11.66 -3.82
N THR A 199 26.14 11.78 -5.12
CA THR A 199 25.23 11.35 -6.21
C THR A 199 25.54 9.97 -6.79
N GLY A 200 26.65 9.32 -6.43
CA GLY A 200 27.10 8.08 -7.09
C GLY A 200 26.09 6.93 -7.07
N LEU A 201 25.31 6.78 -5.99
CA LEU A 201 24.23 5.78 -5.93
C LEU A 201 23.03 6.18 -6.80
N ASN A 202 22.70 7.47 -6.82
CA ASN A 202 21.62 8.00 -7.64
C ASN A 202 21.93 7.82 -9.13
N ASP A 203 23.15 8.15 -9.54
CA ASP A 203 23.61 8.00 -10.92
C ASP A 203 23.63 6.53 -11.35
N PHE A 204 24.03 5.62 -10.47
CA PHE A 204 23.92 4.18 -10.71
C PHE A 204 22.47 3.72 -10.90
N LEU A 205 21.56 4.14 -10.01
CA LEU A 205 20.15 3.75 -10.07
C LEU A 205 19.45 4.31 -11.32
N MET A 206 19.71 5.58 -11.66
CA MET A 206 19.17 6.22 -12.85
C MET A 206 19.62 5.48 -14.12
N ASN A 207 20.92 5.16 -14.23
CA ASN A 207 21.48 4.47 -15.40
C ASN A 207 21.09 2.98 -15.47
N ASP A 208 21.10 2.25 -14.35
CA ASP A 208 20.81 0.81 -14.36
C ASP A 208 19.31 0.54 -14.54
N LEU A 209 18.44 1.30 -13.85
CA LEU A 209 16.99 1.09 -13.93
C LEU A 209 16.31 1.88 -15.06
N ALA A 210 17.07 2.75 -15.76
CA ALA A 210 16.55 3.68 -16.78
C ALA A 210 15.34 4.47 -16.27
N LEU A 211 15.47 5.06 -15.07
CA LEU A 211 14.36 5.76 -14.40
C LEU A 211 13.88 6.98 -15.19
N ASP A 212 14.80 7.64 -15.91
CA ASP A 212 14.59 8.79 -16.79
C ASP A 212 13.80 8.48 -18.07
N ASN A 213 13.79 7.24 -18.54
CA ASN A 213 13.12 6.87 -19.78
C ASN A 213 11.71 6.29 -19.54
N PRO A 214 10.62 7.03 -19.80
CA PRO A 214 9.26 6.58 -19.52
C PRO A 214 8.82 5.38 -20.37
N GLU A 215 9.44 5.13 -21.52
CA GLU A 215 9.08 4.05 -22.44
C GLU A 215 9.79 2.73 -22.12
N ALA A 216 10.86 2.76 -21.31
CA ALA A 216 11.62 1.58 -20.93
C ALA A 216 10.93 0.84 -19.77
N PHE A 217 10.21 -0.25 -20.07
CA PHE A 217 9.69 -1.15 -19.03
C PHE A 217 10.79 -2.05 -18.48
N SER A 218 11.00 -2.01 -17.16
CA SER A 218 12.00 -2.80 -16.45
C SER A 218 11.42 -3.25 -15.09
N ILE A 219 11.61 -4.52 -14.72
CA ILE A 219 11.00 -5.06 -13.49
C ILE A 219 11.55 -4.35 -12.24
N GLY A 220 12.84 -4.03 -12.24
CA GLY A 220 13.51 -3.26 -11.19
C GLY A 220 12.98 -1.83 -11.14
N LYS A 221 12.69 -1.20 -12.28
CA LYS A 221 12.02 0.11 -12.32
C LYS A 221 10.61 0.03 -11.72
N PHE A 222 9.85 -1.03 -12.02
CA PHE A 222 8.54 -1.24 -11.42
C PHE A 222 8.63 -1.37 -9.90
N PHE A 223 9.51 -2.23 -9.39
CA PHE A 223 9.67 -2.41 -7.95
C PHE A 223 10.24 -1.15 -7.28
N TYR A 224 11.23 -0.49 -7.87
CA TYR A 224 11.81 0.75 -7.35
C TYR A 224 10.78 1.87 -7.31
N ASN A 225 9.99 2.07 -8.36
CA ASN A 225 8.92 3.07 -8.39
C ASN A 225 7.79 2.74 -7.42
N THR A 226 7.45 1.46 -7.26
CA THR A 226 6.44 1.03 -6.28
C THR A 226 6.93 1.23 -4.84
N SER A 227 8.17 0.87 -4.56
CA SER A 227 8.83 1.13 -3.27
C SER A 227 8.99 2.62 -3.00
N SER A 228 9.40 3.39 -4.02
CA SER A 228 9.49 4.84 -3.94
C SER A 228 8.12 5.43 -3.70
N ALA A 229 7.05 5.03 -4.39
CA ALA A 229 5.68 5.50 -4.11
C ALA A 229 5.20 5.13 -2.70
N LEU A 230 5.52 3.93 -2.20
CA LEU A 230 5.27 3.54 -0.81
C LEU A 230 6.02 4.43 0.18
N LEU A 231 7.20 4.90 -0.21
CA LEU A 231 7.99 5.85 0.57
C LEU A 231 7.58 7.30 0.35
N THR A 232 7.13 7.74 -0.82
CA THR A 232 6.66 9.10 -1.08
C THR A 232 5.39 9.35 -0.27
N TRP A 233 4.56 8.32 -0.07
CA TRP A 233 3.45 8.34 0.88
C TRP A 233 3.89 8.58 2.35
N ILE A 234 5.14 8.24 2.67
CA ILE A 234 5.83 8.41 3.96
C ILE A 234 6.70 9.69 3.98
N SER A 235 7.22 10.13 2.84
CA SER A 235 8.34 11.07 2.67
C SER A 235 7.98 12.32 1.86
N THR A 236 6.68 12.60 1.62
CA THR A 236 6.23 13.99 1.39
C THR A 236 6.38 14.83 2.67
N LEU A 237 7.59 14.80 3.25
CA LEU A 237 8.27 15.84 4.01
C LEU A 237 8.58 16.96 3.03
#